data_AF-X8CQV1-F1
#
_entry.id   AF-X8CQV1-F1
#
_cell.length_a   1.000
_cell.length_b   1.000
_cell.length_c   1.000
_cell.angle_alpha   90.00
_cell.angle_beta   90.00
_cell.angle_gamma   90.00
#
_symmetry.space_group_name_H-M   'P 1'
#
loop_
_entity.id
_entity.type
_entity.pdbx_description
1 polymer ?
#
loop_
_entity_poly.entity_id
_entity_poly.type
_entity_poly.pdbx_seq_one_letter_code
_entity_poly.pdbx_strand_id
1 'polypeptide(L)'
;MSKYSVGVYSTTPVNWKPDNSAALRAEVAARPKMAVTIKADGRATIETYTVRYDWPVRTGLIIGRLDDDGSRFLALSEDPDLVGLLSDGEPLGASIVVRSTDKDNRATLA
;
A
#
# COMPACT_ATOMS: atom_id res chain seq x y z
N MET A 1 -3.49 -0.92 9.46
CA MET A 1 -3.10 -0.63 10.86
C MET A 1 -3.00 0.89 11.04
N SER A 2 -4.05 1.56 11.53
CA SER A 2 -4.07 3.03 11.70
C SER A 2 -3.86 3.50 13.15
N LYS A 3 -3.94 2.59 14.12
CA LYS A 3 -3.80 2.86 15.56
C LYS A 3 -3.17 1.66 16.25
N TYR A 4 -2.50 1.90 17.37
CA TYR A 4 -1.98 0.87 18.25
C TYR A 4 -1.99 1.38 19.69
N SER A 5 -2.40 0.54 20.63
CA SER A 5 -2.46 0.85 22.07
C SER A 5 -1.88 -0.31 22.86
N VAL A 6 -1.13 -0.01 23.93
CA VAL A 6 -0.47 -1.01 24.77
C VAL A 6 -0.85 -0.77 26.23
N GLY A 7 -1.13 -1.87 26.94
CA GLY A 7 -1.23 -1.90 28.40
C GLY A 7 -0.25 -2.95 28.94
N VAL A 8 0.44 -2.61 30.04
CA VAL A 8 1.36 -3.51 30.74
C VAL A 8 0.82 -3.72 32.14
N TYR A 9 0.69 -4.99 32.56
CA TYR A 9 0.02 -5.36 33.81
C TYR A 9 0.97 -6.17 34.70
N SER A 10 0.94 -5.89 36.00
CA SER A 10 1.70 -6.60 37.03
C SER A 10 0.95 -6.55 38.36
N THR A 11 1.18 -7.53 39.23
CA THR A 11 0.70 -7.52 40.62
C THR A 11 1.52 -6.62 41.53
N THR A 12 2.71 -6.20 41.10
CA THR A 12 3.57 -5.29 41.87
C THR A 12 2.96 -3.88 41.89
N PRO A 13 2.60 -3.33 43.07
CA PRO A 13 2.01 -2.01 43.15
C PRO A 13 3.05 -0.92 42.85
N VAL A 14 2.66 0.08 42.07
CA VAL A 14 3.45 1.27 41.75
C VAL A 14 2.54 2.49 41.65
N ASN A 15 3.10 3.69 41.82
CA ASN A 15 2.38 4.93 41.53
C ASN A 15 2.12 5.06 40.02
N TRP A 16 1.03 5.75 39.66
CA TRP A 16 0.75 6.06 38.28
C TRP A 16 1.84 6.93 37.66
N LYS A 17 2.28 6.56 36.45
CA LYS A 17 3.21 7.35 35.65
C LYS A 17 2.51 7.74 34.34
N PRO A 18 2.27 9.04 34.09
CA PRO A 18 1.78 9.50 32.79
C PRO A 18 2.71 9.07 31.66
N ASP A 19 2.15 8.67 30.52
CA ASP A 19 2.92 8.35 29.32
C ASP A 19 3.32 9.62 28.55
N ASN A 20 4.10 9.44 27.47
CA ASN A 20 4.56 10.51 26.59
C ASN A 20 4.02 10.40 25.16
N SER A 21 2.85 9.79 24.97
CA SER A 21 2.30 9.47 23.64
C SER A 21 2.04 10.72 22.79
N ALA A 22 1.71 11.86 23.40
CA ALA A 22 1.45 13.11 22.69
C ALA A 22 2.70 13.61 21.95
N ALA A 23 3.86 13.65 22.62
CA ALA A 23 5.11 14.08 22.01
C ALA A 23 5.57 13.08 20.93
N LEU A 24 5.48 11.77 21.21
CA LEU A 24 5.84 10.73 20.25
C LEU A 24 4.96 10.78 18.98
N ARG A 25 3.67 11.07 19.12
CA ARG A 25 2.78 11.29 17.98
C ARG A 25 3.19 12.50 17.14
N ALA A 26 3.61 13.60 17.78
CA ALA A 26 4.05 14.80 17.08
C ALA A 26 5.33 14.52 16.26
N GLU A 27 6.27 13.76 16.83
CA GLU A 27 7.48 13.32 16.12
C GLU A 27 7.15 12.50 14.88
N VAL A 28 6.25 11.52 14.98
CA VAL A 28 5.83 10.70 13.83
C VAL A 28 5.13 11.55 12.77
N ALA A 29 4.28 12.50 13.19
CA ALA A 29 3.56 13.38 12.27
C ALA A 29 4.49 14.34 11.49
N ALA A 30 5.66 14.66 12.03
CA ALA A 30 6.66 15.50 11.38
C ALA A 30 7.49 14.76 10.31
N ARG A 31 7.37 13.43 10.21
CA ARG A 31 8.13 12.64 9.22
C ARG A 31 7.66 12.97 7.80
N PRO A 32 8.56 12.96 6.80
CA PRO A 32 8.19 13.17 5.41
C PRO A 32 7.12 12.17 4.95
N LYS A 33 6.16 12.66 4.16
CA LYS A 33 5.14 11.83 3.53
C LYS A 33 5.63 11.35 2.17
N MET A 34 5.23 10.13 1.80
CA MET A 34 5.42 9.64 0.44
C MET A 34 4.57 10.45 -0.53
N ALA A 35 5.14 10.87 -1.66
CA ALA A 35 4.39 11.47 -2.75
C ALA A 35 3.40 10.44 -3.34
N VAL A 36 2.23 10.91 -3.75
CA VAL A 36 1.18 10.07 -4.35
C VAL A 36 0.71 10.71 -5.65
N THR A 37 0.75 9.94 -6.72
CA THR A 37 0.26 10.33 -8.04
C THR A 37 -1.10 9.68 -8.27
N ILE A 38 -2.15 10.51 -8.35
CA ILE A 38 -3.54 10.03 -8.44
C ILE A 38 -3.85 9.47 -9.83
N LYS A 39 -3.44 10.19 -10.88
CA LYS A 39 -3.54 9.75 -12.28
C LYS A 39 -2.15 9.33 -12.74
N ALA A 40 -1.90 8.02 -12.68
CA ALA A 40 -0.59 7.46 -12.93
C ALA A 40 -0.53 6.89 -14.35
N ASP A 41 0.49 7.30 -15.10
CA ASP A 41 0.73 6.87 -16.47
C ASP A 41 2.22 6.58 -16.66
N GLY A 42 2.57 5.37 -17.06
CA GLY A 42 3.96 5.00 -17.35
C GLY A 42 4.39 3.64 -16.83
N ARG A 43 5.70 3.41 -16.83
CA ARG A 43 6.31 2.21 -16.25
C ARG A 43 6.39 2.35 -14.73
N ALA A 44 6.21 1.22 -14.06
CA ALA A 44 6.16 1.16 -12.61
C ALA A 44 6.59 -0.19 -12.08
N THR A 45 6.83 -0.23 -10.77
CA THR A 45 7.19 -1.43 -10.02
C THR A 45 6.15 -1.71 -8.94
N ILE A 46 5.72 -2.97 -8.79
CA ILE A 46 4.78 -3.40 -7.74
C ILE A 46 5.44 -3.31 -6.36
N GLU A 47 4.85 -2.54 -5.43
CA GLU A 47 5.32 -2.41 -4.05
C GLU A 47 4.51 -3.28 -3.07
N THR A 48 3.19 -3.41 -3.30
CA THR A 48 2.34 -4.39 -2.62
C THR A 48 1.04 -4.60 -3.40
N TYR A 49 0.32 -5.67 -3.10
CA TYR A 49 -0.88 -6.04 -3.83
C TYR A 49 -1.86 -6.84 -2.98
N THR A 50 -3.08 -6.98 -3.48
CA THR A 50 -4.04 -7.98 -3.04
C THR A 50 -4.90 -8.41 -4.23
N VAL A 51 -5.63 -9.51 -4.10
CA VAL A 51 -6.53 -10.02 -5.14
C VAL A 51 -7.90 -10.24 -4.52
N ARG A 52 -8.94 -9.74 -5.17
CA ARG A 52 -10.34 -10.04 -4.86
C ARG A 52 -10.75 -11.31 -5.58
N TYR A 53 -11.00 -12.36 -4.79
CA TYR A 53 -11.44 -13.67 -5.26
C TYR A 53 -12.96 -13.84 -5.24
N ASP A 54 -13.66 -12.98 -4.51
CA ASP A 54 -15.09 -13.02 -4.25
C ASP A 54 -15.91 -12.19 -5.26
N TRP A 55 -15.26 -11.63 -6.28
CA TRP A 55 -15.91 -10.87 -7.36
C TRP A 55 -16.18 -11.76 -8.58
N PRO A 56 -17.13 -11.37 -9.45
CA PRO A 56 -17.38 -12.11 -10.70
C PRO A 56 -16.13 -12.23 -11.59
N VAL A 57 -15.25 -11.22 -11.53
CA VAL A 57 -13.95 -11.19 -12.20
C VAL A 57 -12.86 -11.06 -11.14
N ARG A 58 -11.90 -11.98 -11.14
CA ARG A 58 -10.74 -11.94 -10.23
C ARG A 58 -9.97 -10.66 -10.50
N THR A 59 -9.90 -9.79 -9.50
CA THR A 59 -9.39 -8.42 -9.66
C THR A 59 -8.20 -8.18 -8.75
N GLY A 60 -7.07 -7.80 -9.33
CA GLY A 60 -5.89 -7.33 -8.61
C GLY A 60 -6.02 -5.88 -8.18
N LEU A 61 -5.57 -5.57 -6.97
CA LEU A 61 -5.39 -4.21 -6.46
C LEU A 61 -3.91 -4.03 -6.14
N ILE A 62 -3.30 -3.01 -6.71
CA ILE A 62 -1.85 -2.81 -6.68
C ILE A 62 -1.55 -1.44 -6.10
N ILE A 63 -0.60 -1.38 -5.17
CA ILE A 63 0.16 -0.17 -4.89
C ILE A 63 1.50 -0.32 -5.62
N GLY A 64 1.75 0.58 -6.56
CA GLY A 64 2.99 0.61 -7.32
C GLY A 64 3.78 1.90 -7.06
N ARG A 65 5.03 1.91 -7.51
CA ARG A 65 5.88 3.09 -7.61
C ARG A 65 6.16 3.40 -9.06
N LEU A 66 5.97 4.65 -9.48
CA LEU A 66 6.37 5.08 -10.81
C LEU A 66 7.90 5.10 -10.93
N ASP A 67 8.41 4.69 -12.09
CA ASP A 67 9.85 4.64 -12.32
C ASP A 67 10.47 6.04 -12.51
N ASP A 68 9.66 7.05 -12.86
CA ASP A 68 10.11 8.42 -13.15
C ASP A 68 10.44 9.25 -11.90
N ASP A 69 9.61 9.16 -10.86
CA ASP A 69 9.70 9.99 -9.65
C ASP A 69 9.60 9.19 -8.34
N GLY A 70 9.32 7.88 -8.41
CA GLY A 70 9.20 7.00 -7.26
C GLY A 70 7.92 7.21 -6.42
N SER A 71 6.99 8.05 -6.87
CA SER A 71 5.71 8.32 -6.22
C SER A 71 4.82 7.08 -6.24
N ARG A 72 3.99 6.95 -5.20
CA ARG A 72 3.04 5.83 -5.10
C ARG A 72 1.78 6.11 -5.89
N PHE A 73 1.17 5.05 -6.41
CA PHE A 73 -0.17 5.09 -6.99
C PHE A 73 -0.97 3.83 -6.61
N LEU A 74 -2.28 3.89 -6.85
CA LEU A 74 -3.17 2.73 -6.79
C LEU A 74 -3.61 2.36 -8.20
N ALA A 75 -3.65 1.08 -8.52
CA ALA A 75 -4.18 0.56 -9.78
C ALA A 75 -5.00 -0.72 -9.57
N LEU A 76 -5.94 -0.96 -10.49
CA LEU A 76 -6.68 -2.20 -10.61
C LEU A 76 -6.17 -3.00 -11.81
N SER A 77 -6.29 -4.32 -11.76
CA SER A 77 -6.06 -5.16 -12.93
C SER A 77 -7.06 -6.32 -12.98
N GLU A 78 -7.61 -6.54 -14.16
CA GLU A 78 -8.39 -7.73 -14.53
C GLU A 78 -7.68 -8.48 -15.67
N ASP A 79 -6.45 -8.05 -16.00
CA ASP A 79 -5.62 -8.68 -17.02
C ASP A 79 -5.23 -10.10 -16.59
N PRO A 80 -5.53 -11.16 -17.37
CA PRO A 80 -5.33 -12.53 -16.94
C PRO A 80 -3.88 -12.86 -16.56
N ASP A 81 -2.90 -12.31 -17.29
CA ASP A 81 -1.49 -12.60 -17.06
C ASP A 81 -1.01 -11.94 -15.76
N LEU A 82 -1.32 -10.65 -15.57
CA LEU A 82 -0.99 -9.97 -14.33
C LEU A 82 -1.73 -10.59 -13.14
N VAL A 83 -3.04 -10.83 -13.25
CA VAL A 83 -3.82 -11.45 -12.18
C VAL A 83 -3.31 -12.86 -11.85
N GLY A 84 -2.88 -13.63 -12.85
CA GLY A 84 -2.21 -14.92 -12.64
C GLY A 84 -0.93 -14.79 -11.82
N LEU A 85 -0.06 -13.84 -12.16
CA LEU A 85 1.16 -13.56 -11.40
C LEU A 85 0.86 -13.12 -9.96
N LEU A 86 -0.09 -12.20 -9.77
CA LEU A 86 -0.50 -11.74 -8.42
C LEU A 86 -1.01 -12.90 -7.55
N SER A 87 -1.60 -13.89 -8.19
CA SER A 87 -2.31 -14.97 -7.51
C SER A 87 -1.43 -16.13 -7.12
N ASP A 88 -0.61 -16.57 -8.06
CA ASP A 88 0.02 -17.89 -8.01
C ASP A 88 1.56 -17.78 -8.14
N GLY A 89 2.11 -16.57 -8.28
CA GLY A 89 3.55 -16.31 -8.40
C GLY A 89 4.11 -15.35 -7.34
N GLU A 90 5.25 -14.72 -7.66
CA GLU A 90 5.92 -13.71 -6.83
C GLU A 90 5.90 -12.34 -7.54
N PRO A 91 4.91 -11.48 -7.25
CA PRO A 91 4.72 -10.21 -7.96
C PRO A 91 5.48 -9.03 -7.34
N LEU A 92 6.04 -9.14 -6.13
CA LEU A 92 6.72 -8.01 -5.51
C LEU A 92 7.97 -7.64 -6.31
N GLY A 93 8.10 -6.36 -6.67
CA GLY A 93 9.20 -5.89 -7.51
C GLY A 93 9.01 -6.16 -9.02
N ALA A 94 7.92 -6.78 -9.45
CA ALA A 94 7.65 -6.98 -10.87
C ALA A 94 7.36 -5.63 -11.57
N SER A 95 7.85 -5.50 -12.81
CA SER A 95 7.56 -4.35 -13.66
C SER A 95 6.17 -4.44 -14.29
N ILE A 96 5.44 -3.33 -14.24
CA ILE A 96 4.11 -3.15 -14.82
C ILE A 96 4.06 -1.85 -15.63
N VAL A 97 3.09 -1.76 -16.52
CA VAL A 97 2.69 -0.48 -17.12
C VAL A 97 1.35 -0.09 -16.50
N VAL A 98 1.29 1.13 -15.96
CA VAL A 98 0.06 1.73 -15.44
C VAL A 98 -0.44 2.78 -16.43
N ARG A 99 -1.77 2.84 -16.61
CA ARG A 99 -2.45 3.88 -17.37
C ARG A 99 -3.62 4.43 -16.59
N SER A 100 -3.76 5.75 -16.56
CA SER A 100 -4.91 6.38 -15.94
C SER A 100 -6.14 6.28 -16.85
N THR A 101 -7.29 6.06 -16.24
CA THR A 101 -8.61 6.13 -16.89
C THR A 101 -9.46 7.20 -16.22
N ASP A 102 -10.69 7.40 -16.70
CA ASP A 102 -11.61 8.36 -16.09
C ASP A 102 -12.02 8.00 -14.65
N LYS A 103 -11.89 6.73 -14.26
CA LYS A 103 -12.38 6.22 -12.96
C LYS A 103 -11.26 5.74 -12.04
N ASP A 104 -10.22 5.14 -12.59
CA ASP A 104 -9.15 4.47 -11.86
C ASP A 104 -7.90 4.32 -12.73
N ASN A 105 -6.78 3.89 -12.15
CA ASN A 105 -5.63 3.47 -12.94
C ASN A 105 -5.72 1.97 -13.21
N ARG A 106 -5.31 1.54 -14.40
CA ARG A 106 -5.25 0.13 -14.82
C ARG A 106 -3.82 -0.30 -15.06
N ALA A 107 -3.49 -1.52 -14.64
CA ALA A 107 -2.15 -2.08 -14.77
C ALA A 107 -2.14 -3.37 -15.60
N THR A 108 -1.07 -3.55 -16.37
CA THR A 108 -0.72 -4.79 -17.09
C THR A 108 0.76 -5.09 -16.87
N LEU A 109 1.20 -6.32 -17.18
CA LEU A 109 2.63 -6.62 -17.24
C LEU A 109 3.35 -5.74 -18.28
N ALA A 110 4.63 -5.43 -18.01
CA ALA A 110 5.44 -4.48 -18.77
C ALA A 110 6.32 -5.10 -19.86
#